data_AF-A0A7W1TEX0-F1
#
_entry.id   AF-A0A7W1TEX0-F1
#
_cell.length_a   1.000
_cell.length_b   1.000
_cell.length_c   1.000
_cell.angle_alpha   90.00
_cell.angle_beta   90.00
_cell.angle_gamma   90.00
#
_symmetry.space_group_name_H-M   'P 1'
#
loop_
_entity.id
_entity.type
_entity.pdbx_description
1 polymer ?
#
loop_
_entity_poly.entity_id
_entity_poly.type
_entity_poly.pdbx_seq_one_letter_code
_entity_poly.pdbx_strand_id
1 'polypeptide(L)'
;MARTVIGLDVGNHTVRAVALRREGGRHTVVATAEVARRDEALQPRPMAVVLGELDSLLPLGRSAPVVAASDIPALVRYIST
;
A
#
# COMPACT_ATOMS: atom_id res chain seq x y z
N MET A 1 -19.36 -11.07 -7.46
CA MET A 1 -18.20 -11.74 -6.82
C MET A 1 -17.52 -10.74 -5.90
N ALA A 2 -17.15 -11.15 -4.69
CA ALA A 2 -16.38 -10.31 -3.78
C ALA A 2 -15.00 -10.05 -4.38
N ARG A 3 -14.63 -8.79 -4.56
CA ARG A 3 -13.31 -8.40 -5.07
C ARG A 3 -12.49 -7.83 -3.92
N THR A 4 -11.30 -8.37 -3.72
CA THR A 4 -10.29 -7.77 -2.83
C THR A 4 -9.42 -6.83 -3.65
N VAL A 5 -9.17 -5.64 -3.11
CA VAL A 5 -8.21 -4.68 -3.64
C VAL A 5 -7.23 -4.33 -2.52
N ILE A 6 -5.94 -4.23 -2.85
CA ILE A 6 -4.90 -3.86 -1.90
C ILE A 6 -4.35 -2.50 -2.31
N GLY A 7 -4.38 -1.54 -1.38
CA GLY A 7 -3.69 -0.27 -1.51
C GLY A 7 -2.33 -0.34 -0.81
N LEU A 8 -1.30 0.21 -1.45
CA LEU A 8 0.05 0.36 -0.92
C LEU A 8 0.38 1.84 -0.80
N ASP A 9 0.77 2.26 0.41
CA ASP A 9 1.31 3.59 0.70
C ASP A 9 2.81 3.48 1.02
N VAL A 10 3.64 4.09 0.18
CA VAL A 10 5.10 4.02 0.27
C VAL A 10 5.62 5.34 0.86
N GLY A 11 5.57 5.45 2.18
CA GLY A 11 6.07 6.61 2.92
C GLY A 11 7.60 6.64 3.06
N ASN A 12 8.14 7.70 3.66
CA ASN A 12 9.58 7.83 3.92
C ASN A 12 10.08 6.91 5.05
N HIS A 13 9.21 6.59 6.02
CA HIS A 13 9.57 5.82 7.23
C HIS A 13 9.00 4.41 7.24
N THR A 14 7.84 4.22 6.62
CA THR A 14 7.12 2.94 6.60
C THR A 14 6.52 2.70 5.23
N VAL A 15 6.27 1.43 4.93
CA VAL A 15 5.38 1.02 3.84
C VAL A 15 4.17 0.36 4.46
N ARG A 16 2.98 0.77 4.02
CA ARG A 16 1.70 0.30 4.56
C ARG A 16 0.90 -0.38 3.46
N ALA A 17 0.25 -1.48 3.81
CA ALA A 17 -0.72 -2.17 2.97
C ALA A 17 -2.09 -2.20 3.64
N VAL A 18 -3.14 -1.93 2.87
CA VAL A 18 -4.53 -2.07 3.32
C VAL A 18 -5.30 -2.89 2.30
N ALA A 19 -5.85 -4.02 2.74
CA ALA A 19 -6.73 -4.84 1.93
C ALA A 19 -8.19 -4.47 2.21
N LEU A 20 -8.91 -4.12 1.14
CA LEU A 20 -10.33 -3.84 1.16
C LEU A 20 -11.08 -4.93 0.41
N ARG A 21 -12.17 -5.42 0.99
CA ARG A 21 -13.14 -6.29 0.30
C ARG A 21 -14.36 -5.47 -0.09
N ARG A 22 -14.76 -5.56 -1.36
CA ARG A 22 -15.99 -4.94 -1.87
C ARG A 22 -17.09 -5.99 -2.05
N GLU A 23 -18.20 -5.81 -1.34
CA GLU A 23 -19.40 -6.64 -1.41
C GLU A 23 -20.65 -5.76 -1.37
N GLY A 24 -21.57 -5.93 -2.32
CA GLY A 24 -22.86 -5.21 -2.31
C GLY A 24 -22.76 -3.68 -2.28
N GLY A 25 -21.69 -3.09 -2.82
CA GLY A 25 -21.45 -1.64 -2.78
C GLY A 25 -20.74 -1.13 -1.51
N ARG A 26 -20.57 -1.98 -0.50
CA ARG A 26 -19.83 -1.67 0.74
C ARG A 26 -18.36 -2.07 0.59
N HIS A 27 -17.48 -1.27 1.21
CA HIS A 27 -16.07 -1.62 1.40
C HIS A 27 -15.84 -1.96 2.88
N THR A 28 -15.12 -3.05 3.13
CA THR A 28 -14.70 -3.46 4.47
C THR A 28 -13.20 -3.68 4.47
N VAL A 29 -12.49 -3.13 5.46
CA VAL A 29 -11.08 -3.45 5.70
C VAL A 29 -10.99 -4.89 6.19
N VAL A 30 -10.22 -5.71 5.48
CA VAL A 30 -10.06 -7.14 5.83
C VAL A 30 -8.66 -7.47 6.35
N ALA A 31 -7.66 -6.64 6.04
CA ALA A 31 -6.32 -6.76 6.59
C ALA A 31 -5.57 -5.43 6.47
N THR A 32 -4.59 -5.23 7.35
CA THR A 32 -3.62 -4.14 7.30
C THR A 32 -2.25 -4.69 7.65
N ALA A 33 -1.19 -4.15 7.04
CA ALA A 33 0.19 -4.43 7.42
C ALA A 33 1.04 -3.16 7.31
N GLU A 34 2.06 -3.06 8.15
CA GLU A 34 3.02 -1.96 8.17
C GLU A 34 4.42 -2.53 8.37
N VAL A 35 5.38 -2.05 7.57
CA VAL A 35 6.79 -2.44 7.67
C VAL A 35 7.65 -1.18 7.70
N ALA A 36 8.62 -1.13 8.61
CA ALA A 36 9.58 -0.04 8.70
C ALA A 36 10.55 -0.05 7.51
N ARG A 37 10.83 1.14 6.95
CA ARG A 37 11.81 1.35 5.88
C ARG A 37 13.23 1.58 6.39
N ARG A 38 13.41 1.59 7.71
CA ARG A 38 14.71 1.74 8.36
C ARG A 38 14.94 0.58 9.32
N ASP A 39 16.20 0.18 9.45
CA ASP A 39 16.62 -0.80 10.45
C ASP A 39 16.83 -0.15 11.83
N GLU A 40 17.29 -0.94 12.79
CA GLU A 40 17.58 -0.49 14.16
C GLU A 40 18.66 0.60 14.22
N ALA A 41 19.58 0.63 13.24
CA ALA A 41 20.61 1.65 13.09
C ALA A 41 20.12 2.88 12.28
N LEU A 42 18.80 2.98 12.04
CA LEU A 42 18.13 4.01 11.24
C LEU A 42 18.59 4.08 9.78
N GLN A 43 19.25 3.04 9.26
CA GLN A 43 19.68 3.00 7.86
C GLN A 43 18.53 2.59 6.95
N PRO A 44 18.39 3.19 5.75
CA PRO A 44 17.37 2.78 4.80
C PRO A 44 17.53 1.30 4.40
N ARG A 45 16.43 0.56 4.50
CA ARG A 45 16.34 -0.82 4.05
C ARG A 45 16.09 -0.87 2.53
N PRO A 46 16.64 -1.85 1.80
CA PRO A 46 16.30 -2.05 0.39
C PRO A 46 14.79 -2.25 0.19
N MET A 47 14.19 -1.57 -0.79
CA MET A 47 12.73 -1.63 -1.00
C MET A 47 12.24 -3.05 -1.26
N ALA A 48 13.01 -3.88 -1.97
CA ALA A 48 12.66 -5.28 -2.23
C ALA A 48 12.53 -6.10 -0.93
N VAL A 49 13.36 -5.83 0.08
CA VAL A 49 13.28 -6.50 1.39
C VAL A 49 12.03 -6.05 2.14
N VAL A 50 11.76 -4.75 2.16
CA VAL A 50 10.57 -4.17 2.79
C VAL A 50 9.28 -4.72 2.17
N LEU A 51 9.22 -4.79 0.83
CA LEU A 51 8.06 -5.34 0.11
C LEU A 51 7.92 -6.85 0.30
N GLY A 52 9.03 -7.60 0.38
CA GLY A 52 8.99 -9.03 0.67
C GLY A 52 8.47 -9.34 2.08
N GLU A 53 8.89 -8.56 3.08
CA GLU A 53 8.34 -8.65 4.43
C GLU A 53 6.85 -8.29 4.45
N LEU A 54 6.46 -7.21 3.75
CA LEU A 54 5.07 -6.79 3.66
C LEU A 54 4.19 -7.85 2.98
N ASP A 55 4.68 -8.51 1.93
CA ASP A 55 4.00 -9.63 1.24
C ASP A 55 3.82 -10.85 2.14
N SER A 56 4.77 -11.11 3.05
CA SER A 56 4.64 -12.18 4.05
C SER A 56 3.54 -11.92 5.08
N LEU A 57 3.23 -10.64 5.35
CA LEU A 57 2.17 -10.22 6.28
C LEU A 57 0.81 -10.11 5.59
N LEU A 58 0.79 -9.62 4.36
CA LEU A 58 -0.40 -9.39 3.55
C LEU A 58 -0.08 -9.77 2.10
N PRO A 59 -0.61 -10.89 1.57
CA PRO A 59 -0.23 -11.42 0.26
C PRO A 59 -0.53 -10.46 -0.90
N LEU A 60 0.46 -9.68 -1.32
CA LEU A 60 0.42 -8.70 -2.40
C LEU A 60 0.39 -9.40 -3.76
N GLY A 61 1.13 -10.51 -3.92
CA GLY A 61 1.27 -11.20 -5.21
C GLY A 61 -0.03 -11.78 -5.80
N ARG A 62 -1.08 -11.96 -4.98
CA ARG A 62 -2.37 -12.50 -5.43
C ARG A 62 -3.36 -11.44 -5.91
N SER A 63 -3.02 -10.16 -5.78
CA SER A 63 -3.90 -9.05 -6.13
C SER A 63 -3.03 -7.90 -6.61
N ALA A 64 -3.12 -7.52 -7.89
CA ALA A 64 -2.37 -6.38 -8.43
C ALA A 64 -2.58 -5.14 -7.52
N PRO A 65 -1.56 -4.74 -6.72
CA PRO A 65 -1.76 -3.71 -5.71
C PRO A 65 -1.79 -2.33 -6.37
N VAL A 66 -2.57 -1.42 -5.80
CA VAL A 66 -2.59 -0.01 -6.20
C VAL A 66 -1.58 0.73 -5.35
N VAL A 67 -0.56 1.32 -5.98
CA VAL A 67 0.50 2.07 -5.29
C VAL A 67 0.19 3.56 -5.35
N ALA A 68 0.16 4.22 -4.20
CA ALA A 68 0.14 5.67 -4.11
C ALA A 68 1.58 6.21 -4.17
N ALA A 69 1.79 7.24 -4.98
CA ALA A 69 3.07 7.94 -5.09
C ALA A 69 2.82 9.45 -5.01
N SER A 70 3.58 10.13 -4.14
CA SER A 70 3.44 11.56 -3.86
C SER A 70 4.52 12.41 -4.55
N ASP A 71 5.55 11.78 -5.09
CA ASP A 71 6.68 12.40 -5.79
C ASP A 71 6.49 12.41 -7.32
N ILE A 72 5.37 11.89 -7.82
CA ILE A 72 5.02 12.00 -9.24
C ILE A 72 4.80 13.48 -9.56
N PRO A 73 5.56 14.08 -10.49
CA PRO A 73 5.28 15.42 -10.96
C PRO A 73 3.96 15.39 -11.75
N ALA A 74 2.87 15.74 -11.07
CA ALA A 74 1.52 15.80 -11.64
C ALA A 74 0.94 17.20 -11.47
N LEU A 75 0.43 17.79 -12.54
CA LEU A 75 -0.37 19.01 -12.47
C LEU A 75 -1.83 18.64 -12.23
N VAL A 76 -2.30 18.80 -10.99
CA VAL A 76 -3.71 18.57 -10.63
C VAL A 76 -4.47 19.88 -10.74
N ARG A 77 -5.37 20.00 -11.72
CA ARG A 77 -6.28 21.14 -11.84
C ARG A 77 -7.68 20.74 -11.37
N TYR A 78 -8.17 21.37 -10.32
CA TYR A 78 -9.56 21.28 -9.93
C TYR A 78 -10.42 22.16 -10.85
N ILE A 79 -11.52 21.62 -11.38
CA ILE A 79 -12.55 22.37 -12.12
C ILE A 79 -13.85 22.19 -11.34
N SER A 80 -14.34 23.27 -10.74
CA SER A 80 -15.65 23.28 -10.10
C SER A 80 -16.74 23.20 -11.17
N THR A 81 -17.64 22.23 -11.04
CA THR A 81 -18.92 22.18 -11.77
C THR A 81 -20.01 22.88 -10.97
#